data_AF-A0A925WHV6-F1
#
_entry.id   AF-A0A925WHV6-F1
#
_cell.length_a   1.000
_cell.length_b   1.000
_cell.length_c   1.000
_cell.angle_alpha   90.00
_cell.angle_beta   90.00
_cell.angle_gamma   90.00
#
_symmetry.space_group_name_H-M   'P 1'
#
loop_
_entity.id
_entity.type
_entity.pdbx_description
1 polymer ?
#
loop_
_entity_poly.entity_id
_entity_poly.type
_entity_poly.pdbx_seq_one_letter_code
_entity_poly.pdbx_strand_id
1 'polypeptide(L)'
;MPRVSTKKPRAKSAKARVEERPPELPMAVEAAPAPAAVVAPVTTVSTSMVVEEPSSQDLQPPTRPIETSEAEAAERAPKSDGKALTSKDHIAASLNIAKLQAMSMTDLNNMARELSVENFGTMRKHEVIFQILQKNAERAGVLFSEGVLEVLPEGFGFLRSQSFNYLPCPEDIYVSPSQIRRFDLQTGNLIAGQIRPPKDKERFFALL
;
A
#
# COMPACT_ATOMS: atom_id res chain seq x y z
N MET A 1 80.73 6.49 4.50
CA MET A 1 79.35 6.49 3.97
C MET A 1 79.00 7.88 3.44
N PRO A 2 78.29 8.00 2.30
CA PRO A 2 78.32 9.19 1.44
C PRO A 2 77.36 10.32 1.88
N ARG A 3 77.76 11.56 1.50
CA ARG A 3 76.97 12.80 1.57
C ARG A 3 75.84 12.78 0.53
N VAL A 4 74.61 13.09 0.91
CA VAL A 4 73.53 13.39 -0.05
C VAL A 4 73.32 14.91 -0.06
N SER A 5 73.82 15.51 -1.13
CA SER A 5 73.63 16.92 -1.47
C SER A 5 72.35 17.11 -2.26
N THR A 6 71.69 18.22 -1.97
CA THR A 6 70.51 18.83 -2.58
C THR A 6 70.41 18.67 -4.11
N LYS A 7 69.22 18.35 -4.62
CA LYS A 7 68.74 18.88 -5.91
C LYS A 7 67.21 18.96 -5.98
N LYS A 8 66.79 20.22 -6.06
CA LYS A 8 65.47 20.83 -6.29
C LYS A 8 64.73 20.22 -7.50
N PRO A 9 63.41 19.95 -7.41
CA PRO A 9 62.61 19.63 -8.59
C PRO A 9 62.28 20.88 -9.42
N ARG A 10 62.29 20.70 -10.74
CA ARG A 10 61.93 21.68 -11.77
C ARG A 10 60.41 21.82 -11.90
N ALA A 11 60.01 23.03 -12.24
CA ALA A 11 58.66 23.47 -12.57
C ALA A 11 58.00 22.69 -13.71
N LYS A 12 56.66 22.65 -13.69
CA LYS A 12 55.81 22.99 -14.85
C LYS A 12 54.35 23.17 -14.40
N SER A 13 53.96 24.43 -14.37
CA SER A 13 52.58 24.92 -14.37
C SER A 13 51.97 24.63 -15.74
N ALA A 14 50.84 23.92 -15.76
CA ALA A 14 49.92 23.88 -16.89
C ALA A 14 48.49 24.00 -16.33
N LYS A 15 47.94 25.21 -16.48
CA LYS A 15 46.53 25.55 -16.28
C LYS A 15 45.69 24.77 -17.29
N ALA A 16 44.73 23.99 -16.82
CA ALA A 16 43.53 23.64 -17.58
C ALA A 16 42.46 23.13 -16.61
N ARG A 17 41.47 23.97 -16.29
CA ARG A 17 40.07 23.52 -16.25
C ARG A 17 39.17 24.74 -16.33
N VAL A 18 38.55 24.86 -17.50
CA VAL A 18 37.46 25.78 -17.79
C VAL A 18 36.29 25.42 -16.87
N GLU A 19 35.81 26.44 -16.18
CA GLU A 19 34.58 26.44 -15.40
C GLU A 19 33.43 26.68 -16.39
N GLU A 20 32.74 25.62 -16.81
CA GLU A 20 31.44 25.76 -17.47
C GLU A 20 30.35 25.55 -16.42
N ARG A 21 29.80 26.70 -16.00
CA ARG A 21 28.62 26.83 -15.14
C ARG A 21 27.42 26.88 -16.09
N PRO A 22 26.49 25.91 -16.07
CA PRO A 22 25.30 26.01 -16.92
C PRO A 22 24.33 27.10 -16.40
N PRO A 23 23.62 27.79 -17.31
CA PRO A 23 22.89 29.03 -17.02
C PRO A 23 21.54 28.80 -16.31
N GLU A 24 21.25 29.65 -15.31
CA GLU A 24 19.92 29.80 -14.71
C GLU A 24 18.99 30.51 -15.71
N LEU A 25 17.83 29.91 -15.98
CA LEU A 25 16.74 30.56 -16.71
C LEU A 25 15.78 31.24 -15.72
N PRO A 26 15.40 32.51 -15.94
CA PRO A 26 14.50 33.23 -15.05
C PRO A 26 13.05 32.77 -15.26
N MET A 27 12.41 32.31 -14.19
CA MET A 27 10.95 32.14 -14.15
C MET A 27 10.29 33.51 -14.04
N ALA A 28 9.72 33.98 -15.15
CA ALA A 28 8.71 35.02 -15.18
C ALA A 28 7.39 34.40 -15.64
N VAL A 29 6.38 34.36 -14.76
CA VAL A 29 4.98 34.40 -15.19
C VAL A 29 4.19 35.24 -14.20
N GLU A 30 3.88 36.44 -14.67
CA GLU A 30 2.96 37.40 -14.10
C GLU A 30 1.52 37.07 -14.57
N ALA A 31 0.54 37.52 -13.77
CA ALA A 31 -0.85 37.85 -14.12
C ALA A 31 -1.93 36.75 -14.04
N ALA A 32 -2.81 36.96 -13.05
CA ALA A 32 -4.22 36.53 -13.02
C ALA A 32 -5.05 37.29 -14.10
N PRO A 33 -6.34 36.96 -14.39
CA PRO A 33 -7.46 37.15 -13.44
C PRO A 33 -8.61 36.11 -13.52
N ALA A 34 -9.60 36.30 -12.63
CA ALA A 34 -10.85 35.55 -12.46
C ALA A 34 -11.80 35.56 -13.70
N PRO A 35 -12.94 34.83 -13.65
CA PRO A 35 -14.15 35.50 -13.17
C PRO A 35 -15.11 34.65 -12.29
N ALA A 36 -15.95 35.38 -11.55
CA ALA A 36 -17.06 34.92 -10.74
C ALA A 36 -18.40 34.97 -11.50
N ALA A 37 -19.33 34.07 -11.14
CA ALA A 37 -20.81 34.22 -11.26
C ALA A 37 -21.43 33.04 -10.47
N VAL A 38 -21.86 33.16 -9.21
CA VAL A 38 -23.04 33.85 -8.64
C VAL A 38 -24.37 33.28 -9.16
N VAL A 39 -25.01 32.36 -8.42
CA VAL A 39 -26.49 32.28 -8.30
C VAL A 39 -26.91 31.64 -6.96
N ALA A 40 -27.54 32.46 -6.10
CA ALA A 40 -28.58 32.18 -5.11
C ALA A 40 -29.37 33.52 -4.97
N PRO A 41 -30.58 33.65 -4.37
CA PRO A 41 -31.29 32.75 -3.45
C PRO A 41 -32.86 32.68 -3.56
N VAL A 42 -33.47 31.76 -2.77
CA VAL A 42 -34.75 31.81 -1.98
C VAL A 42 -36.10 32.18 -2.64
N THR A 43 -37.17 31.41 -2.32
CA THR A 43 -38.57 31.82 -1.93
C THR A 43 -39.47 30.56 -1.95
N THR A 44 -39.95 29.96 -0.83
CA THR A 44 -41.02 30.33 0.14
C THR A 44 -42.46 30.27 -0.41
N VAL A 45 -43.27 29.30 0.03
CA VAL A 45 -44.72 29.42 0.42
C VAL A 45 -45.03 28.21 1.35
N SER A 46 -45.18 28.37 2.68
CA SER A 46 -46.43 28.57 3.45
C SER A 46 -47.54 27.53 3.15
N THR A 47 -48.10 26.79 4.12
CA THR A 47 -49.27 27.23 4.91
C THR A 47 -49.74 26.14 5.90
N SER A 48 -49.85 26.52 7.18
CA SER A 48 -50.84 26.20 8.24
C SER A 48 -51.26 24.78 8.68
N MET A 49 -50.82 24.38 9.88
CA MET A 49 -51.54 24.36 11.18
C MET A 49 -53.04 23.91 11.34
N VAL A 50 -53.22 22.93 12.26
CA VAL A 50 -54.23 22.67 13.34
C VAL A 50 -55.59 21.92 13.15
N VAL A 51 -55.82 21.00 14.12
CA VAL A 51 -57.05 20.62 14.88
C VAL A 51 -57.74 19.26 14.61
N GLU A 52 -57.75 18.44 15.69
CA GLU A 52 -58.68 17.43 16.27
C GLU A 52 -59.47 16.39 15.45
N GLU A 53 -59.46 15.19 16.06
CA GLU A 53 -60.31 14.00 15.92
C GLU A 53 -61.84 14.27 16.03
N PRO A 54 -62.72 13.39 15.49
CA PRO A 54 -63.20 12.23 16.28
C PRO A 54 -63.53 10.94 15.49
N SER A 55 -63.27 9.81 16.18
CA SER A 55 -64.09 8.59 16.28
C SER A 55 -64.34 7.65 15.06
N SER A 56 -63.88 6.40 15.27
CA SER A 56 -64.57 5.12 15.03
C SER A 56 -64.66 4.56 13.60
N GLN A 57 -63.94 3.47 13.32
CA GLN A 57 -64.50 2.10 13.21
C GLN A 57 -63.47 1.10 12.63
N ASP A 58 -63.35 -0.02 13.35
CA ASP A 58 -62.86 -1.37 13.04
C ASP A 58 -62.01 -1.65 11.78
N LEU A 59 -60.87 -2.33 12.02
CA LEU A 59 -60.59 -3.69 11.52
C LEU A 59 -59.32 -4.24 12.23
N GLN A 60 -59.49 -5.35 12.95
CA GLN A 60 -58.47 -6.04 13.77
C GLN A 60 -57.39 -6.74 12.92
N PRO A 61 -56.13 -6.87 13.39
CA PRO A 61 -55.23 -7.92 12.92
C PRO A 61 -55.48 -9.24 13.68
N PRO A 62 -55.49 -10.41 13.00
CA PRO A 62 -55.71 -11.68 13.67
C PRO A 62 -54.50 -12.05 14.54
N THR A 63 -54.73 -12.05 15.85
CA THR A 63 -54.05 -12.93 16.79
C THR A 63 -54.74 -14.28 16.76
N ARG A 64 -53.98 -15.38 16.80
CA ARG A 64 -54.20 -16.45 17.79
C ARG A 64 -53.01 -17.44 17.87
N PRO A 65 -52.86 -18.12 19.02
CA PRO A 65 -51.58 -18.54 19.61
C PRO A 65 -51.47 -20.06 19.79
N ILE A 66 -50.27 -20.63 19.96
CA ILE A 66 -50.10 -21.91 20.70
C ILE A 66 -48.74 -21.95 21.44
N GLU A 67 -48.88 -21.84 22.76
CA GLU A 67 -48.20 -22.42 23.92
C GLU A 67 -46.76 -23.00 23.89
N THR A 68 -46.09 -22.67 24.99
CA THR A 68 -44.81 -23.12 25.53
C THR A 68 -44.78 -24.61 25.90
N SER A 69 -43.65 -25.27 25.59
CA SER A 69 -43.16 -26.44 26.34
C SER A 69 -41.66 -26.29 26.52
N GLU A 70 -41.24 -26.14 27.77
CA GLU A 70 -39.86 -26.27 28.22
C GLU A 70 -39.40 -27.73 28.08
N ALA A 71 -38.20 -27.96 27.55
CA ALA A 71 -37.26 -28.98 28.00
C ALA A 71 -35.95 -28.88 27.20
N GLU A 72 -34.85 -28.94 27.96
CA GLU A 72 -33.46 -28.86 27.56
C GLU A 72 -33.07 -29.82 26.41
N ALA A 73 -32.27 -29.32 25.46
CA ALA A 73 -31.10 -30.04 24.95
C ALA A 73 -30.13 -29.06 24.29
N ALA A 74 -28.90 -29.08 24.78
CA ALA A 74 -27.78 -28.33 24.28
C ALA A 74 -27.45 -28.68 22.82
N GLU A 75 -27.17 -27.67 21.99
CA GLU A 75 -25.95 -27.71 21.18
C GLU A 75 -25.46 -26.30 20.86
N ARG A 76 -24.15 -26.17 20.83
CA ARG A 76 -23.40 -24.95 21.06
C ARG A 76 -23.30 -24.14 19.76
N ALA A 77 -23.23 -22.82 19.95
CA ALA A 77 -22.67 -21.88 18.98
C ALA A 77 -21.39 -22.45 18.33
N PRO A 78 -21.15 -22.25 17.02
CA PRO A 78 -19.83 -22.47 16.47
C PRO A 78 -18.94 -21.36 17.02
N LYS A 79 -18.31 -21.62 18.16
CA LYS A 79 -16.99 -21.06 18.46
C LYS A 79 -16.10 -21.55 17.33
N SER A 80 -15.71 -20.65 16.43
CA SER A 80 -14.58 -20.89 15.55
C SER A 80 -13.32 -20.84 16.42
N ASP A 81 -13.12 -21.94 17.15
CA ASP A 81 -11.93 -22.20 17.92
C ASP A 81 -10.72 -22.07 17.02
N GLY A 82 -9.81 -21.19 17.44
CA GLY A 82 -8.47 -21.12 16.91
C GLY A 82 -7.82 -22.50 16.99
N LYS A 83 -7.65 -23.11 15.82
CA LYS A 83 -6.70 -24.22 15.68
C LYS A 83 -5.43 -23.67 15.06
N ALA A 84 -4.48 -23.41 15.93
CA ALA A 84 -3.08 -23.24 15.58
C ALA A 84 -2.61 -24.42 14.73
N LEU A 85 -2.43 -24.19 13.42
CA LEU A 85 -1.60 -25.06 12.60
C LEU A 85 -0.14 -24.72 12.88
N THR A 86 0.44 -25.42 13.85
CA THR A 86 1.88 -25.62 13.93
C THR A 86 2.34 -26.32 12.66
N SER A 87 2.95 -25.58 11.75
CA SER A 87 3.66 -26.13 10.60
C SER A 87 4.97 -25.36 10.47
N LYS A 88 5.96 -25.85 11.21
CA LYS A 88 7.33 -25.30 11.30
C LYS A 88 8.13 -25.49 10.00
N ASP A 89 7.48 -25.89 8.90
CA ASP A 89 8.10 -26.32 7.64
C ASP A 89 7.71 -25.44 6.42
N HIS A 90 6.94 -24.36 6.57
CA HIS A 90 6.55 -23.49 5.43
C HIS A 90 7.41 -22.24 5.22
N ILE A 91 8.43 -22.01 6.05
CA ILE A 91 9.21 -20.76 6.06
C ILE A 91 10.00 -20.54 4.74
N ALA A 92 10.23 -21.60 3.95
CA ALA A 92 11.04 -21.52 2.73
C ALA A 92 10.26 -21.46 1.40
N ALA A 93 8.94 -21.71 1.37
CA ALA A 93 8.30 -22.08 0.09
C ALA A 93 7.61 -20.95 -0.68
N SER A 94 7.14 -19.87 -0.03
CA SER A 94 6.57 -18.70 -0.74
C SER A 94 6.19 -17.62 0.27
N LEU A 95 7.10 -16.69 0.56
CA LEU A 95 6.71 -15.50 1.31
C LEU A 95 5.91 -14.56 0.41
N ASN A 96 4.74 -14.17 0.90
CA ASN A 96 3.85 -13.22 0.26
C ASN A 96 3.86 -11.90 1.05
N ILE A 97 3.98 -10.78 0.33
CA ILE A 97 3.95 -9.43 0.90
C ILE A 97 2.68 -9.20 1.74
N ALA A 98 1.52 -9.56 1.22
CA ALA A 98 0.23 -9.36 1.90
C ALA A 98 0.19 -10.05 3.27
N LYS A 99 0.82 -11.23 3.39
CA LYS A 99 0.91 -11.97 4.65
C LYS A 99 1.84 -11.30 5.66
N LEU A 100 2.99 -10.80 5.20
CA LEU A 100 3.95 -10.08 6.05
C LEU A 100 3.34 -8.76 6.57
N GLN A 101 2.52 -8.11 5.76
CA GLN A 101 1.80 -6.90 6.13
C GLN A 101 0.77 -7.14 7.23
N ALA A 102 0.07 -8.27 7.20
CA ALA A 102 -0.93 -8.63 8.22
C ALA A 102 -0.31 -9.07 9.56
N MET A 103 0.98 -9.45 9.58
CA MET A 103 1.67 -9.88 10.79
C MET A 103 1.97 -8.72 11.76
N SER A 104 2.14 -9.08 13.04
CA SER A 104 2.52 -8.12 14.09
C SER A 104 3.99 -7.71 13.97
N MET A 105 4.33 -6.54 14.53
CA MET A 105 5.73 -6.09 14.56
C MET A 105 6.64 -7.05 15.33
N THR A 106 6.12 -7.72 16.36
CA THR A 106 6.87 -8.72 17.11
C THR A 106 7.23 -9.91 16.22
N ASP A 107 6.27 -10.40 15.42
CA ASP A 107 6.50 -11.53 14.52
C ASP A 107 7.47 -11.17 13.39
N LEU A 108 7.34 -9.96 12.84
CA LEU A 108 8.28 -9.44 11.84
C LEU A 108 9.70 -9.32 12.39
N ASN A 109 9.87 -8.85 13.63
CA ASN A 109 11.18 -8.77 14.27
C ASN A 109 11.78 -10.17 14.53
N ASN A 110 10.96 -11.15 14.87
CA ASN A 110 11.39 -12.54 15.03
C ASN A 110 11.87 -13.14 13.70
N MET A 111 11.11 -12.92 12.63
CA MET A 111 11.48 -13.35 11.27
C MET A 111 12.73 -12.63 10.75
N ALA A 112 12.86 -11.33 11.02
CA ALA A 112 14.05 -10.55 10.70
C ALA A 112 15.30 -11.12 11.38
N ARG A 113 15.19 -11.54 12.65
CA ARG A 113 16.28 -12.19 13.38
C ARG A 113 16.67 -13.53 12.76
N GLU A 114 15.70 -14.35 12.38
CA GLU A 114 15.93 -15.66 11.75
C GLU A 114 16.60 -15.52 10.36
N LEU A 115 16.19 -14.52 9.59
CA LEU A 115 16.77 -14.21 8.28
C LEU A 115 18.07 -13.40 8.36
N SER A 116 18.53 -13.06 9.58
CA SER A 116 19.75 -12.28 9.84
C SER A 116 19.72 -10.89 9.20
N VAL A 117 18.57 -10.21 9.26
CA VAL A 117 18.42 -8.81 8.88
C VAL A 117 19.07 -7.92 9.95
N GLU A 118 19.91 -6.98 9.53
CA GLU A 118 20.56 -6.02 10.43
C GLU A 118 19.67 -4.80 10.70
N ASN A 119 19.85 -4.15 11.85
CA ASN A 119 19.24 -2.84 12.18
C ASN A 119 17.70 -2.75 12.12
N PHE A 120 16.97 -3.86 12.33
CA PHE A 120 15.50 -3.87 12.33
C PHE A 120 14.87 -3.00 13.44
N GLY A 121 15.59 -2.71 14.52
CA GLY A 121 15.07 -1.93 15.67
C GLY A 121 14.88 -0.44 15.40
N THR A 122 15.60 0.16 14.44
CA THR A 122 15.47 1.57 14.06
C THR A 122 14.58 1.79 12.83
N MET A 123 14.23 0.70 12.15
CA MET A 123 13.49 0.69 10.89
C MET A 123 11.98 0.78 11.12
N ARG A 124 11.27 1.35 10.14
CA ARG A 124 9.80 1.33 10.11
C ARG A 124 9.32 -0.06 9.70
N LYS A 125 8.03 -0.37 9.93
CA LYS A 125 7.42 -1.66 9.54
C LYS A 125 7.75 -2.05 8.09
N HIS A 126 7.61 -1.09 7.18
CA HIS A 126 7.86 -1.33 5.76
C HIS A 126 9.33 -1.61 5.44
N GLU A 127 10.26 -0.91 6.07
CA GLU A 127 11.70 -1.15 5.90
C GLU A 127 12.09 -2.55 6.40
N VAL A 128 11.50 -3.00 7.51
CA VAL A 128 11.73 -4.37 8.03
C VAL A 128 11.19 -5.42 7.07
N ILE A 129 9.96 -5.24 6.56
CA ILE A 129 9.35 -6.14 5.57
C ILE A 129 10.20 -6.18 4.29
N PHE A 130 10.66 -5.03 3.82
CA PHE A 130 11.53 -4.93 2.65
C PHE A 130 12.81 -5.76 2.82
N GLN A 131 13.51 -5.61 3.94
CA GLN A 131 14.75 -6.35 4.21
C GLN A 131 14.51 -7.86 4.35
N ILE A 132 13.40 -8.27 4.98
CA ILE A 132 12.98 -9.66 5.08
C ILE A 132 12.77 -10.25 3.68
N LEU A 133 12.04 -9.54 2.82
CA LEU A 133 11.77 -9.97 1.45
C LEU A 133 13.03 -10.03 0.60
N GLN A 134 13.92 -9.06 0.74
CA GLN A 134 15.20 -9.03 0.05
C GLN A 134 16.07 -10.24 0.43
N LYS A 135 16.22 -10.52 1.73
CA LYS A 135 16.96 -11.69 2.21
C LYS A 135 16.31 -13.00 1.83
N ASN A 136 14.98 -13.06 1.82
CA ASN A 136 14.28 -14.24 1.37
C ASN A 136 14.42 -14.45 -0.14
N ALA A 137 14.36 -13.39 -0.96
CA ALA A 137 14.58 -13.47 -2.39
C ALA A 137 16.00 -13.96 -2.73
N GLU A 138 17.01 -13.55 -1.96
CA GLU A 138 18.39 -14.05 -2.09
C GLU A 138 18.51 -15.55 -1.79
N ARG A 139 17.69 -16.10 -0.88
CA ARG A 139 17.71 -17.52 -0.48
C ARG A 139 16.81 -18.43 -1.33
N ALA A 140 15.56 -18.02 -1.54
CA ALA A 140 14.51 -18.81 -2.18
C ALA A 140 14.29 -18.44 -3.66
N GLY A 141 14.82 -17.32 -4.13
CA GLY A 141 14.80 -16.90 -5.53
C GLY A 141 13.46 -16.38 -6.08
N VAL A 142 12.34 -16.68 -5.41
CA VAL A 142 11.00 -16.39 -5.92
C VAL A 142 10.15 -15.72 -4.84
N LEU A 143 9.52 -14.60 -5.20
CA LEU A 143 8.56 -13.88 -4.37
C LEU A 143 7.21 -13.82 -5.08
N PHE A 144 6.12 -13.93 -4.33
CA PHE A 144 4.77 -13.81 -4.87
C PHE A 144 4.01 -12.72 -4.14
N SER A 145 3.07 -12.08 -4.83
CA SER A 145 2.12 -11.19 -4.18
C SER A 145 0.82 -11.11 -4.96
N GLU A 146 -0.21 -10.66 -4.25
CA GLU A 146 -1.54 -10.42 -4.77
C GLU A 146 -1.99 -8.98 -4.46
N GLY A 147 -2.88 -8.43 -5.27
CA GLY A 147 -3.49 -7.13 -5.04
C GLY A 147 -4.47 -6.74 -6.14
N VAL A 148 -5.14 -5.60 -5.97
CA VAL A 148 -6.03 -5.03 -6.97
C VAL A 148 -5.28 -3.98 -7.77
N LEU A 149 -5.33 -4.09 -9.10
CA LEU A 149 -4.69 -3.15 -9.99
C LEU A 149 -5.40 -1.79 -9.98
N GLU A 150 -4.62 -0.74 -9.82
CA GLU A 150 -5.01 0.66 -10.09
C GLU A 150 -4.15 1.19 -11.24
N VAL A 151 -4.78 1.47 -12.39
CA VAL A 151 -4.11 2.06 -13.55
C VAL A 151 -4.21 3.58 -13.49
N LEU A 152 -3.05 4.26 -13.55
CA LEU A 152 -2.96 5.71 -13.60
C LEU A 152 -3.14 6.23 -15.04
N PRO A 153 -3.47 7.52 -15.24
CA PRO A 153 -3.66 8.11 -16.59
C PRO A 153 -2.45 7.97 -17.51
N GLU A 154 -1.25 7.86 -16.94
CA GLU A 154 0.02 7.65 -17.64
C GLU A 154 0.18 6.22 -18.19
N GLY A 155 -0.75 5.31 -17.87
CA GLY A 155 -0.80 3.95 -18.39
C GLY A 155 0.06 2.92 -17.64
N PHE A 156 0.78 3.32 -16.59
CA PHE A 156 1.33 2.39 -15.60
C PHE A 156 0.37 2.25 -14.41
N GLY A 157 0.57 1.22 -13.59
CA GLY A 157 -0.30 0.99 -12.44
C GLY A 157 0.41 0.41 -11.24
N PHE A 158 -0.34 0.31 -10.15
CA PHE A 158 0.12 -0.31 -8.91
C PHE A 158 -0.89 -1.36 -8.44
N LEU A 159 -0.40 -2.47 -7.91
CA LEU A 159 -1.23 -3.41 -7.17
C LEU A 159 -1.38 -2.89 -5.74
N ARG A 160 -2.61 -2.52 -5.42
CA ARG A 160 -3.03 -2.05 -4.10
C ARG A 160 -3.52 -3.20 -3.26
N SER A 161 -3.14 -3.20 -1.98
CA SER A 161 -3.58 -4.22 -1.03
C SER A 161 -4.93 -3.86 -0.39
N GLN A 162 -5.83 -4.84 -0.32
CA GLN A 162 -7.12 -4.71 0.37
C GLN A 162 -6.95 -4.41 1.86
N SER A 163 -5.91 -4.98 2.48
CA SER A 163 -5.59 -4.79 3.90
C SER A 163 -5.27 -3.33 4.26
N PHE A 164 -4.88 -2.52 3.28
CA PHE A 164 -4.58 -1.09 3.46
C PHE A 164 -5.66 -0.18 2.83
N ASN A 165 -6.89 -0.68 2.65
CA ASN A 165 -8.01 0.08 2.08
C ASN A 165 -7.68 0.72 0.72
N TYR A 166 -6.84 0.06 -0.08
CA TYR A 166 -6.37 0.54 -1.37
C TYR A 166 -5.60 1.88 -1.35
N LEU A 167 -5.14 2.32 -0.16
CA LEU A 167 -4.36 3.54 -0.03
C LEU A 167 -2.97 3.38 -0.66
N PRO A 168 -2.41 4.43 -1.27
CA PRO A 168 -1.05 4.40 -1.82
C PRO A 168 -0.03 4.06 -0.72
N CYS A 169 0.72 2.98 -0.91
CA CYS A 169 1.72 2.50 0.03
C CYS A 169 3.09 2.35 -0.65
N PRO A 170 4.20 2.51 0.09
CA PRO A 170 5.55 2.26 -0.45
C PRO A 170 5.79 0.78 -0.80
N GLU A 171 4.94 -0.12 -0.29
CA GLU A 171 5.00 -1.56 -0.53
C GLU A 171 4.11 -2.00 -1.71
N ASP A 172 3.45 -1.05 -2.40
CA ASP A 172 2.67 -1.36 -3.59
C ASP A 172 3.56 -1.90 -4.71
N ILE A 173 2.99 -2.77 -5.54
CA ILE A 173 3.73 -3.43 -6.62
C ILE A 173 3.48 -2.68 -7.91
N TYR A 174 4.55 -2.20 -8.52
CA TYR A 174 4.54 -1.58 -9.83
C TYR A 174 4.18 -2.59 -10.93
N VAL A 175 3.29 -2.17 -11.82
CA VAL A 175 2.92 -2.89 -13.04
C VAL A 175 3.24 -2.01 -14.25
N SER A 176 4.03 -2.57 -15.16
CA SER A 176 4.46 -1.87 -16.37
C SER A 176 3.29 -1.64 -17.34
N PRO A 177 3.28 -0.51 -18.08
CA PRO A 177 2.31 -0.28 -19.15
C PRO A 177 2.27 -1.41 -20.18
N SER A 178 3.41 -2.07 -20.42
CA SER A 178 3.49 -3.21 -21.36
C SER A 178 2.73 -4.43 -20.85
N GLN A 179 2.75 -4.69 -19.53
CA GLN A 179 1.99 -5.77 -18.92
C GLN A 179 0.48 -5.46 -18.98
N ILE A 180 0.10 -4.24 -18.62
CA ILE A 180 -1.30 -3.78 -18.66
C ILE A 180 -1.89 -3.96 -20.07
N ARG A 181 -1.16 -3.53 -21.11
CA ARG A 181 -1.61 -3.66 -22.51
C ARG A 181 -1.60 -5.10 -23.02
N ARG A 182 -0.63 -5.93 -22.62
CA ARG A 182 -0.51 -7.31 -23.10
C ARG A 182 -1.62 -8.21 -22.59
N PHE A 183 -2.01 -8.01 -21.34
CA PHE A 183 -3.03 -8.82 -20.66
C PHE A 183 -4.39 -8.13 -20.60
N ASP A 184 -4.55 -6.99 -21.28
CA ASP A 184 -5.76 -6.15 -21.30
C ASP A 184 -6.33 -5.86 -19.91
N LEU A 185 -5.43 -5.51 -18.97
CA LEU A 185 -5.77 -5.33 -17.57
C LEU A 185 -6.44 -3.98 -17.34
N GLN A 186 -7.45 -3.99 -16.48
CA GLN A 186 -8.21 -2.79 -16.11
C GLN A 186 -8.14 -2.53 -14.60
N THR A 187 -8.34 -1.28 -14.21
CA THR A 187 -8.47 -0.89 -12.80
C THR A 187 -9.58 -1.71 -12.13
N GLY A 188 -9.28 -2.31 -10.98
CA GLY A 188 -10.19 -3.19 -10.25
C GLY A 188 -9.93 -4.69 -10.47
N ASN A 189 -9.05 -5.08 -11.40
CA ASN A 189 -8.68 -6.48 -11.56
C ASN A 189 -7.83 -6.98 -10.38
N LEU A 190 -8.16 -8.17 -9.88
CA LEU A 190 -7.35 -8.87 -8.88
C LEU A 190 -6.24 -9.64 -9.61
N ILE A 191 -4.99 -9.30 -9.29
CA ILE A 191 -3.81 -9.85 -9.93
C ILE A 191 -2.96 -10.51 -8.86
N ALA A 192 -2.56 -11.75 -9.11
CA ALA A 192 -1.57 -12.46 -8.33
C ALA A 192 -0.43 -12.88 -9.27
N GLY A 193 0.81 -12.72 -8.82
CA GLY A 193 1.94 -13.07 -9.66
C GLY A 193 3.28 -13.00 -8.93
N GLN A 194 4.31 -13.43 -9.65
CA GLN A 194 5.68 -13.35 -9.17
C GLN A 194 6.15 -11.90 -9.22
N ILE A 195 6.78 -11.46 -8.14
CA ILE A 195 7.35 -10.12 -8.02
C ILE A 195 8.86 -10.20 -7.92
N ARG A 196 9.51 -9.11 -8.29
CA ARG A 196 10.95 -8.92 -8.10
C ARG A 196 11.22 -7.71 -7.20
N PRO A 197 12.30 -7.75 -6.39
CA PRO A 197 12.73 -6.57 -5.65
C PRO A 197 13.13 -5.42 -6.59
N PRO A 198 13.05 -4.16 -6.12
CA PRO A 198 13.50 -2.99 -6.86
C PRO A 198 14.99 -3.07 -7.19
N LYS A 199 15.36 -2.59 -8.38
CA LYS A 199 16.77 -2.39 -8.79
C LYS A 199 17.25 -0.98 -8.37
N ASP A 200 18.52 -0.66 -8.63
CA ASP A 200 19.20 0.60 -8.22
C ASP A 200 18.45 1.90 -8.54
N LYS A 201 17.54 1.90 -9.54
CA LYS A 201 16.76 3.09 -9.96
C LYS A 201 15.27 2.99 -9.65
N GLU A 202 14.82 1.91 -9.02
CA GLU A 202 13.42 1.64 -8.73
C GLU A 202 13.17 1.72 -7.22
N ARG A 203 11.98 2.15 -6.83
CA ARG A 203 11.59 2.27 -5.41
C ARG A 203 10.56 1.22 -4.97
N PHE A 204 9.88 0.61 -5.94
CA PHE A 204 8.77 -0.31 -5.71
C PHE A 204 9.14 -1.71 -6.19
N PHE A 205 8.51 -2.72 -5.59
CA PHE A 205 8.49 -4.06 -6.17
C PHE A 205 7.84 -4.00 -7.55
N ALA A 206 8.26 -4.85 -8.47
CA ALA A 206 7.67 -4.91 -9.80
C ALA A 206 7.13 -6.31 -10.09
N LEU A 207 5.99 -6.37 -10.77
CA LEU A 207 5.48 -7.62 -11.33
C LEU A 207 6.41 -8.09 -12.45
N LEU A 208 6.70 -9.40 -12.49
CA LEU A 208 7.58 -9.99 -13.50
C LEU A 208 6.89 -10.17 -14.87
#